data_AF-A0A837HH05-F1
#
_entry.id   AF-A0A837HH05-F1
#
_cell.length_a   1.000
_cell.length_b   1.000
_cell.length_c   1.000
_cell.angle_alpha   90.00
_cell.angle_beta   90.00
_cell.angle_gamma   90.00
#
_symmetry.space_group_name_H-M   'P 1'
#
loop_
_entity.id
_entity.type
_entity.pdbx_description
1 polymer ?
#
loop_
_entity_poly.entity_id
_entity_poly.type
_entity_poly.pdbx_seq_one_letter_code
_entity_poly.pdbx_strand_id
1 'polypeptide(L)'
;MDILNERELVKLPGEAQEFEMQIKGKDILVKSLKKSILAPEFLKLKKDAVVMFVKNNFDAGYVNGTLGIIDGFDNDGAPIVRLFSDKKITVLPVQWAVEEDGKILARAEQLPLRLAWAITIHKSQGMSMDAAEIDLSKAFVPGQGYVALSRLRTLAGLVLLGMNEMAFAVHPEVATLDRSLLLNSEKWEQEIAQFDNDKLRIMHKDFILKFGGTTDEKEIAKNKNKEKENSKDRVSTHEKTKEFVNLGLSLAEIASGREMTIGTIISHLEKLKELGVEMNFEKFKPNESDLRKIKEAFAATGDTKLSPVHRLLCGEYSYDDIRLARLFL
;
A
#
# COMPACT_ATOMS: atom_id res chain seq x y z
N MET A 1 -23.20 2.68 12.33
CA MET A 1 -21.98 3.20 11.71
C MET A 1 -22.28 3.69 10.31
N ASP A 2 -22.70 2.82 9.39
CA ASP A 2 -23.01 3.22 8.01
C ASP A 2 -24.08 4.33 7.93
N ILE A 3 -25.16 4.24 8.71
CA ILE A 3 -26.17 5.31 8.81
C ILE A 3 -25.57 6.67 9.24
N LEU A 4 -24.58 6.66 10.15
CA LEU A 4 -23.95 7.89 10.61
C LEU A 4 -23.04 8.47 9.52
N ASN A 5 -22.27 7.62 8.85
CA ASN A 5 -21.45 8.01 7.71
C ASN A 5 -22.29 8.56 6.55
N GLU A 6 -23.41 7.92 6.22
CA GLU A 6 -24.34 8.40 5.21
C GLU A 6 -24.96 9.74 5.60
N ARG A 7 -25.36 9.89 6.87
CA ARG A 7 -25.89 11.15 7.40
C ARG A 7 -24.88 12.28 7.29
N GLU A 8 -23.61 12.05 7.63
CA GLU A 8 -22.55 13.07 7.49
C GLU A 8 -22.27 13.38 6.01
N LEU A 9 -22.26 12.36 5.13
CA LEU A 9 -22.10 12.57 3.69
C LEU A 9 -23.21 13.46 3.11
N VAL A 10 -24.46 13.26 3.54
CA VAL A 10 -25.61 14.05 3.05
C VAL A 10 -25.48 15.53 3.43
N LYS A 11 -24.87 15.85 4.57
CA LYS A 11 -24.65 17.25 4.99
C LYS A 11 -23.67 18.00 4.11
N LEU A 12 -22.78 17.28 3.40
CA LEU A 12 -21.80 17.92 2.52
C LEU A 12 -22.46 18.49 1.27
N PRO A 13 -22.05 19.69 0.83
CA PRO A 13 -22.53 20.30 -0.40
C PRO A 13 -22.07 19.50 -1.63
N GLY A 14 -22.74 19.74 -2.76
CA GLY A 14 -22.42 19.11 -4.04
C GLY A 14 -23.06 17.74 -4.26
N GLU A 15 -22.94 17.27 -5.51
CA GLU A 15 -23.47 15.99 -5.96
C GLU A 15 -22.56 14.84 -5.53
N ALA A 16 -23.16 13.70 -5.19
CA ALA A 16 -22.42 12.49 -4.86
C ALA A 16 -22.04 11.76 -6.14
N GLN A 17 -20.78 11.35 -6.25
CA GLN A 17 -20.35 10.36 -7.23
C GLN A 17 -20.50 8.96 -6.64
N GLU A 18 -21.05 8.06 -7.45
CA GLU A 18 -21.35 6.68 -7.05
C GLU A 18 -20.40 5.70 -7.75
N PHE A 19 -19.87 4.76 -6.98
CA PHE A 19 -18.95 3.73 -7.45
C PHE A 19 -19.49 2.36 -7.07
N GLU A 20 -19.85 1.57 -8.08
CA GLU A 20 -20.40 0.22 -7.90
C GLU A 20 -19.32 -0.85 -8.09
N MET A 21 -19.24 -1.76 -7.12
CA MET A 21 -18.28 -2.86 -7.11
C MET A 21 -18.53 -3.83 -8.27
N GLN A 22 -17.51 -4.07 -9.08
CA GLN A 22 -17.56 -5.01 -10.19
C GLN A 22 -17.16 -6.40 -9.73
N ILE A 23 -18.05 -7.40 -9.86
CA ILE A 23 -17.82 -8.74 -9.31
C ILE A 23 -18.07 -9.81 -10.37
N LYS A 24 -17.16 -10.80 -10.44
CA LYS A 24 -17.26 -11.95 -11.36
C LYS A 24 -16.80 -13.23 -10.65
N GLY A 25 -17.53 -14.33 -10.80
CA GLY A 25 -17.16 -15.63 -10.22
C GLY A 25 -18.36 -16.51 -9.90
N LYS A 26 -18.12 -17.67 -9.29
CA LYS A 26 -19.19 -18.57 -8.81
C LYS A 26 -19.91 -17.96 -7.60
N ASP A 27 -21.24 -18.02 -7.56
CA ASP A 27 -22.09 -17.37 -6.54
C ASP A 27 -21.68 -17.66 -5.09
N ILE A 28 -21.32 -18.90 -4.77
CA ILE A 28 -20.92 -19.31 -3.41
C ILE A 28 -19.65 -18.56 -2.99
N LEU A 29 -18.66 -18.51 -3.89
CA LEU A 29 -17.38 -17.84 -3.65
C LEU A 29 -17.55 -16.32 -3.64
N VAL A 30 -18.39 -15.78 -4.50
CA VAL A 30 -18.73 -14.35 -4.52
C VAL A 30 -19.36 -13.92 -3.19
N LYS A 31 -20.31 -14.68 -2.64
CA LYS A 31 -20.91 -14.36 -1.33
C LYS A 31 -19.89 -14.35 -0.19
N SER A 32 -18.95 -15.30 -0.21
CA SER A 32 -17.86 -15.35 0.78
C SER A 32 -16.89 -14.17 0.61
N LEU A 33 -16.48 -13.90 -0.64
CA LEU A 33 -15.58 -12.79 -0.99
C LEU A 33 -16.17 -11.43 -0.62
N LYS A 34 -17.46 -11.20 -0.89
CA LYS A 34 -18.15 -9.97 -0.48
C LYS A 34 -18.07 -9.73 1.03
N LYS A 35 -18.18 -10.78 1.85
CA LYS A 35 -18.10 -10.66 3.31
C LYS A 35 -16.70 -10.35 3.82
N SER A 36 -15.65 -10.72 3.07
CA SER A 36 -14.27 -10.43 3.46
C SER A 36 -13.80 -9.04 3.02
N ILE A 37 -14.42 -8.45 1.99
CA ILE A 37 -14.10 -7.11 1.51
C ILE A 37 -14.68 -6.06 2.46
N LEU A 38 -13.82 -5.13 2.89
CA LEU A 38 -14.20 -4.03 3.77
C LEU A 38 -14.79 -2.83 3.03
N ALA A 39 -14.47 -2.68 1.74
CA ALA A 39 -15.01 -1.66 0.85
C ALA A 39 -16.50 -1.97 0.56
N PRO A 40 -17.39 -0.97 0.61
CA PRO A 40 -18.81 -1.20 0.35
C PRO A 40 -19.07 -1.54 -1.13
N GLU A 41 -20.13 -2.31 -1.38
CA GLU A 41 -20.57 -2.64 -2.75
C GLU A 41 -20.97 -1.37 -3.52
N PHE A 42 -21.66 -0.46 -2.85
CA PHE A 42 -22.03 0.86 -3.36
C PHE A 42 -21.31 1.91 -2.52
N LEU A 43 -20.31 2.56 -3.11
CA LEU A 43 -19.57 3.64 -2.46
C LEU A 43 -20.05 4.99 -3.02
N LYS A 44 -20.53 5.87 -2.15
CA LYS A 44 -20.88 7.24 -2.51
C LYS A 44 -19.84 8.20 -1.92
N LEU A 45 -19.30 9.07 -2.75
CA LEU A 45 -18.30 10.06 -2.34
C LEU A 45 -18.73 11.46 -2.77
N LYS A 46 -18.37 12.45 -1.94
CA LYS A 46 -18.48 13.87 -2.24
C LYS A 46 -17.15 14.53 -1.94
N LYS A 47 -16.92 15.72 -2.51
CA LYS A 47 -15.84 16.59 -2.02
C LYS A 47 -16.02 16.81 -0.52
N ASP A 48 -14.91 16.83 0.21
CA ASP A 48 -14.82 16.95 1.67
C ASP A 48 -15.32 15.72 2.45
N ALA A 49 -15.64 14.61 1.77
CA ALA A 49 -15.98 13.37 2.46
C ALA A 49 -14.77 12.79 3.20
N VAL A 50 -14.96 12.40 4.46
CA VAL A 50 -13.93 11.73 5.27
C VAL A 50 -13.93 10.25 4.93
N VAL A 51 -12.78 9.75 4.48
CA VAL A 51 -12.61 8.37 4.02
C VAL A 51 -11.42 7.70 4.68
N MET A 52 -11.45 6.37 4.65
CA MET A 52 -10.39 5.50 5.13
C MET A 52 -10.03 4.49 4.07
N PHE A 53 -8.73 4.25 3.89
CA PHE A 53 -8.22 3.18 3.06
C PHE A 53 -8.41 1.83 3.74
N VAL A 54 -8.91 0.84 2.99
CA VAL A 54 -9.23 -0.51 3.51
C VAL A 54 -8.34 -1.61 2.95
N LYS A 55 -7.26 -1.23 2.25
CA LYS A 55 -6.26 -2.14 1.67
C LYS A 55 -4.87 -1.53 1.79
N ASN A 56 -3.84 -2.37 1.88
CA ASN A 56 -2.46 -1.92 1.89
C ASN A 56 -1.95 -1.68 0.46
N ASN A 57 -1.33 -0.53 0.23
CA ASN A 57 -0.56 -0.23 -0.97
C ASN A 57 0.62 0.69 -0.59
N PHE A 58 1.77 0.07 -0.31
CA PHE A 58 2.96 0.78 0.14
C PHE A 58 3.52 1.72 -0.94
N ASP A 59 3.38 1.36 -2.22
CA ASP A 59 3.85 2.18 -3.34
C ASP A 59 3.05 3.48 -3.47
N ALA A 60 1.72 3.40 -3.33
CA ALA A 60 0.85 4.57 -3.27
C ALA A 60 0.99 5.33 -1.94
N GLY A 61 1.51 4.68 -0.90
CA GLY A 61 1.78 5.26 0.41
C GLY A 61 0.54 5.32 1.32
N TYR A 62 -0.36 4.35 1.19
CA TYR A 62 -1.46 4.15 2.14
C TYR A 62 -1.50 2.71 2.65
N VAL A 63 -1.95 2.54 3.88
CA VAL A 63 -2.21 1.24 4.49
C VAL A 63 -3.65 1.16 4.95
N ASN A 64 -4.12 -0.04 5.27
CA ASN A 64 -5.42 -0.23 5.88
C ASN A 64 -5.51 0.61 7.17
N GLY A 65 -6.52 1.47 7.24
CA GLY A 65 -6.70 2.42 8.33
C GLY A 65 -6.17 3.84 8.07
N THR A 66 -5.43 4.07 6.97
CA THR A 66 -5.03 5.43 6.58
C THR A 66 -6.27 6.29 6.32
N LEU A 67 -6.38 7.41 7.01
CA LEU A 67 -7.48 8.36 6.86
C LEU A 67 -7.13 9.48 5.88
N GLY A 68 -8.16 10.02 5.23
CA GLY A 68 -8.02 11.20 4.40
C GLY A 68 -9.37 11.85 4.08
N ILE A 69 -9.31 12.95 3.35
CA ILE A 69 -10.47 13.73 2.93
C ILE A 69 -10.48 13.77 1.41
N ILE A 70 -11.64 13.59 0.78
CA ILE A 70 -11.79 13.75 -0.66
C ILE A 70 -11.57 15.21 -1.04
N ASP A 71 -10.45 15.51 -1.70
CA ASP A 71 -10.07 16.85 -2.16
C ASP A 71 -10.85 17.22 -3.44
N GLY A 72 -11.21 16.22 -4.22
CA GLY A 72 -11.97 16.33 -5.46
C GLY A 72 -11.90 15.03 -6.26
N PHE A 73 -12.22 15.14 -7.54
CA PHE A 73 -12.15 14.05 -8.51
C PHE A 73 -11.38 14.54 -9.74
N ASP A 74 -10.63 13.65 -10.38
CA ASP A 74 -9.93 13.99 -11.62
C ASP A 74 -10.89 14.03 -12.83
N ASN A 75 -10.34 14.30 -14.01
CA ASN A 75 -11.12 14.40 -15.25
C ASN A 75 -11.79 13.08 -15.65
N ASP A 76 -11.28 11.94 -15.18
CA ASP A 76 -11.82 10.61 -15.44
C ASP A 76 -12.79 10.16 -14.34
N GLY A 77 -13.03 11.00 -13.32
CA GLY A 77 -13.90 10.73 -12.19
C GLY A 77 -13.26 9.94 -11.05
N ALA A 78 -11.93 9.73 -11.09
CA ALA A 78 -11.24 9.04 -10.00
C ALA A 78 -11.08 9.99 -8.78
N PRO A 79 -11.37 9.53 -7.55
CA PRO A 79 -11.26 10.36 -6.36
C PRO A 79 -9.80 10.68 -6.02
N ILE A 80 -9.58 11.94 -5.64
CA ILE A 80 -8.30 12.43 -5.12
C ILE A 80 -8.46 12.59 -3.60
N VAL A 81 -7.73 11.79 -2.83
CA VAL A 81 -7.74 11.83 -1.36
C VAL A 81 -6.54 12.63 -0.88
N ARG A 82 -6.78 13.66 -0.07
CA ARG A 82 -5.75 14.37 0.69
C ARG A 82 -5.63 13.72 2.07
N LEU A 83 -4.44 13.19 2.36
CA LEU A 83 -4.10 12.65 3.68
C LEU A 83 -3.88 13.78 4.69
N PHE A 84 -3.88 13.43 5.99
CA PHE A 84 -3.51 14.38 7.05
C PHE A 84 -2.05 14.85 7.01
N SER A 85 -1.19 14.17 6.25
CA SER A 85 0.17 14.62 5.93
C SER A 85 0.22 15.59 4.74
N ASP A 86 -0.93 16.08 4.27
CA ASP A 86 -1.13 16.89 3.06
C ASP A 86 -0.71 16.24 1.73
N LYS A 87 -0.28 14.97 1.75
CA LYS A 87 -0.07 14.17 0.54
C LYS A 87 -1.40 13.93 -0.17
N LYS A 88 -1.47 14.21 -1.48
CA LYS A 88 -2.60 13.86 -2.34
C LYS A 88 -2.37 12.53 -3.05
N ILE A 89 -3.39 11.70 -3.09
CA ILE A 89 -3.36 10.38 -3.72
C ILE A 89 -4.58 10.25 -4.62
N THR A 90 -4.37 10.07 -5.92
CA THR A 90 -5.43 9.63 -6.85
C THR A 90 -5.69 8.16 -6.63
N VAL A 91 -6.93 7.81 -6.30
CA VAL A 91 -7.31 6.46 -5.88
C VAL A 91 -7.95 5.72 -7.05
N LEU A 92 -7.31 4.62 -7.44
CA LEU A 92 -7.78 3.73 -8.49
C LEU A 92 -8.45 2.48 -7.89
N PRO A 93 -9.39 1.85 -8.62
CA PRO A 93 -9.95 0.57 -8.22
C PRO A 93 -8.88 -0.50 -8.04
N VAL A 94 -9.09 -1.39 -7.08
CA VAL A 94 -8.20 -2.52 -6.81
C VAL A 94 -8.97 -3.83 -6.85
N GLN A 95 -8.29 -4.91 -7.23
CA GLN A 95 -8.89 -6.24 -7.28
C GLN A 95 -8.71 -6.99 -5.95
N TRP A 96 -9.75 -7.69 -5.51
CA TRP A 96 -9.72 -8.79 -4.54
C TRP A 96 -10.07 -10.08 -5.28
N ALA A 97 -9.32 -11.15 -5.08
CA ALA A 97 -9.53 -12.41 -5.77
C ALA A 97 -9.43 -13.60 -4.80
N VAL A 98 -10.20 -14.63 -5.09
CA VAL A 98 -10.03 -15.98 -4.54
C VAL A 98 -9.33 -16.81 -5.61
N GLU A 99 -8.14 -17.28 -5.30
CA GLU A 99 -7.32 -18.10 -6.18
C GLU A 99 -7.18 -19.50 -5.59
N GLU A 100 -7.36 -20.51 -6.45
CA GLU A 100 -7.14 -21.92 -6.15
C GLU A 100 -6.39 -22.52 -7.34
N ASP A 101 -5.26 -23.20 -7.09
CA ASP A 101 -4.37 -23.77 -8.12
C ASP A 101 -4.00 -22.80 -9.26
N GLY A 102 -3.76 -21.53 -8.91
CA GLY A 102 -3.39 -20.47 -9.87
C GLY A 102 -4.53 -19.99 -10.77
N LYS A 103 -5.78 -20.44 -10.53
CA LYS A 103 -6.97 -19.94 -11.22
C LYS A 103 -7.78 -19.02 -10.33
N ILE A 104 -8.12 -17.84 -10.85
CA ILE A 104 -9.04 -16.90 -10.19
C ILE A 104 -10.46 -17.47 -10.31
N LEU A 105 -11.02 -17.92 -9.19
CA LEU A 105 -12.37 -18.49 -9.13
C LEU A 105 -13.46 -17.45 -8.89
N ALA A 106 -13.10 -16.37 -8.20
CA ALA A 106 -13.93 -15.19 -8.00
C ALA A 106 -13.05 -13.95 -7.85
N ARG A 107 -13.52 -12.83 -8.37
CA ARG A 107 -12.89 -11.52 -8.20
C ARG A 107 -13.91 -10.42 -7.98
N ALA A 108 -13.49 -9.41 -7.24
CA ALA A 108 -14.21 -8.17 -7.04
C ALA A 108 -13.26 -7.01 -7.25
N GLU A 109 -13.74 -5.92 -7.84
CA GLU A 109 -12.98 -4.71 -8.10
C GLU A 109 -13.77 -3.49 -7.61
N GLN A 110 -13.12 -2.68 -6.79
CA GLN A 110 -13.71 -1.49 -6.17
C GLN A 110 -12.59 -0.56 -5.68
N LEU A 111 -12.90 0.72 -5.49
CA LEU A 111 -12.02 1.64 -4.79
C LEU A 111 -11.70 1.12 -3.37
N PRO A 112 -10.43 1.13 -2.92
CA PRO A 112 -10.06 0.68 -1.58
C PRO A 112 -10.43 1.70 -0.49
N LEU A 113 -11.63 2.29 -0.55
CA LEU A 113 -12.10 3.34 0.33
C LEU A 113 -13.41 2.95 1.02
N ARG A 114 -13.61 3.53 2.21
CA ARG A 114 -14.89 3.57 2.91
C ARG A 114 -15.05 4.90 3.61
N LEU A 115 -16.28 5.39 3.75
CA LEU A 115 -16.58 6.55 4.59
C LEU A 115 -16.15 6.29 6.05
N ALA A 116 -15.60 7.32 6.68
CA ALA A 116 -14.84 7.17 7.92
C ALA A 116 -15.09 8.27 8.96
N TRP A 117 -16.26 8.93 8.94
CA TRP A 117 -16.69 9.73 10.10
C TRP A 117 -16.92 8.88 11.34
N ALA A 118 -17.37 7.65 11.13
CA ALA A 118 -17.65 6.70 12.19
C ALA A 118 -17.10 5.32 11.85
N ILE A 119 -16.46 4.68 12.82
CA ILE A 119 -16.03 3.28 12.77
C ILE A 119 -16.49 2.56 14.04
N THR A 120 -16.64 1.24 13.97
CA THR A 120 -16.92 0.45 15.18
C THR A 120 -15.62 0.16 15.93
N ILE A 121 -15.70 0.00 17.25
CA ILE A 121 -14.54 -0.33 18.09
C ILE A 121 -13.83 -1.60 17.59
N HIS A 122 -14.59 -2.63 17.22
CA HIS A 122 -14.05 -3.86 16.62
C HIS A 122 -13.25 -3.62 15.34
N LYS A 123 -13.70 -2.70 14.48
CA LYS A 123 -13.00 -2.37 13.22
C LYS A 123 -11.80 -1.45 13.45
N SER A 124 -11.75 -0.75 14.58
CA SER A 124 -10.59 0.05 14.99
C SER A 124 -9.45 -0.80 15.58
N GLN A 125 -9.70 -2.05 15.95
CA GLN A 125 -8.70 -2.89 16.62
C GLN A 125 -7.43 -3.04 15.79
N GLY A 126 -6.27 -2.72 16.38
CA GLY A 126 -4.98 -2.74 15.70
C GLY A 126 -4.64 -1.44 14.95
N MET A 127 -5.54 -0.47 14.89
CA MET A 127 -5.30 0.84 14.29
C MET A 127 -4.68 1.83 15.28
N SER A 128 -4.04 2.88 14.78
CA SER A 128 -3.60 4.04 15.56
C SER A 128 -4.19 5.33 14.98
N MET A 129 -4.77 6.17 15.83
CA MET A 129 -5.50 7.37 15.46
C MET A 129 -4.98 8.58 16.23
N ASP A 130 -5.00 9.76 15.60
CA ASP A 130 -4.56 11.00 16.23
C ASP A 130 -5.65 11.65 17.08
N ALA A 131 -6.90 11.60 16.62
CA ALA A 131 -8.07 12.07 17.35
C ALA A 131 -9.32 11.24 17.03
N ALA A 132 -10.23 11.11 18.00
CA ALA A 132 -11.52 10.45 17.83
C ALA A 132 -12.53 10.89 18.90
N GLU A 133 -13.79 10.99 18.49
CA GLU A 133 -14.94 11.04 19.41
C GLU A 133 -15.40 9.61 19.68
N ILE A 134 -15.43 9.21 20.94
CA ILE A 134 -15.73 7.85 21.37
C ILE A 134 -16.95 7.86 22.29
N ASP A 135 -17.95 7.05 21.96
CA ASP A 135 -19.11 6.79 22.83
C ASP A 135 -19.06 5.34 23.34
N LEU A 136 -18.79 5.18 24.64
CA LEU A 136 -18.75 3.90 25.35
C LEU A 136 -20.03 3.63 26.16
N SER A 137 -21.06 4.47 26.05
CA SER A 137 -22.32 4.30 26.79
C SER A 137 -23.02 2.96 26.50
N LYS A 138 -22.80 2.41 25.30
CA LYS A 138 -23.34 1.13 24.82
C LYS A 138 -22.30 0.01 24.81
N ALA A 139 -21.19 0.12 25.54
CA ALA A 139 -20.24 -0.98 25.65
C ALA A 139 -20.93 -2.20 26.31
N PHE A 140 -20.70 -3.38 25.75
CA PHE A 140 -21.44 -4.59 26.14
C PHE A 140 -20.54 -5.81 26.36
N VAL A 141 -19.24 -5.68 26.08
CA VAL A 141 -18.23 -6.73 26.31
C VAL A 141 -17.10 -6.17 27.18
N PRO A 142 -16.56 -6.95 28.14
CA PRO A 142 -15.36 -6.59 28.88
C PRO A 142 -14.20 -6.24 27.95
N GLY A 143 -13.41 -5.22 28.30
CA GLY A 143 -12.25 -4.76 27.55
C GLY A 143 -12.57 -3.91 26.31
N GLN A 144 -13.84 -3.73 25.93
CA GLN A 144 -14.21 -2.94 24.75
C GLN A 144 -13.79 -1.46 24.87
N GLY A 145 -13.89 -0.86 26.07
CA GLY A 145 -13.41 0.50 26.32
C GLY A 145 -11.89 0.60 26.22
N TYR A 146 -11.17 -0.39 26.74
CA TYR A 146 -9.70 -0.46 26.59
C TYR A 146 -9.29 -0.52 25.11
N VAL A 147 -9.96 -1.35 24.30
CA VAL A 147 -9.67 -1.43 22.86
C VAL A 147 -9.87 -0.08 22.19
N ALA A 148 -10.97 0.62 22.48
CA ALA A 148 -11.29 1.91 21.90
C ALA A 148 -10.28 3.01 22.29
N LEU A 149 -9.99 3.15 23.59
CA LEU A 149 -9.11 4.20 24.08
C LEU A 149 -7.65 3.98 23.67
N SER A 150 -7.19 2.73 23.62
CA SER A 150 -5.83 2.38 23.21
C SER A 150 -5.54 2.63 21.72
N ARG A 151 -6.54 3.06 20.92
CA ARG A 151 -6.31 3.46 19.53
C ARG A 151 -5.74 4.87 19.42
N LEU A 152 -5.97 5.72 20.41
CA LEU A 152 -5.52 7.11 20.39
C LEU A 152 -4.06 7.21 20.82
N ARG A 153 -3.28 7.98 20.06
CA ARG A 153 -1.86 8.24 20.38
C ARG A 153 -1.68 9.19 21.55
N THR A 154 -2.63 10.09 21.77
CA THR A 154 -2.55 11.11 22.81
C THR A 154 -3.91 11.33 23.47
N LEU A 155 -3.90 11.74 24.74
CA LEU A 155 -5.12 12.08 25.46
C LEU A 155 -5.81 13.33 24.90
N ALA A 156 -5.05 14.26 24.32
CA ALA A 156 -5.57 15.50 23.72
C ALA A 156 -6.49 15.22 22.52
N GLY A 157 -6.29 14.10 21.82
CA GLY A 157 -7.14 13.65 20.73
C GLY A 157 -8.41 12.92 21.17
N LEU A 158 -8.64 12.72 22.47
CA LEU A 158 -9.79 12.00 22.99
C LEU A 158 -10.94 12.96 23.31
N VAL A 159 -12.11 12.68 22.73
CA VAL A 159 -13.38 13.20 23.22
C VAL A 159 -14.25 12.00 23.61
N LEU A 160 -14.64 11.91 24.88
CA LEU A 160 -15.48 10.83 25.38
C LEU A 160 -16.90 11.34 25.59
N LEU A 161 -17.86 10.80 24.82
CA LEU A 161 -19.27 11.21 24.86
C LEU A 161 -20.04 10.58 26.01
N GLY A 162 -19.66 9.37 26.42
CA GLY A 162 -20.32 8.62 27.48
C GLY A 162 -19.61 7.29 27.75
N MET A 163 -19.87 6.69 28.91
CA MET A 163 -19.31 5.41 29.32
C MET A 163 -20.23 4.68 30.29
N ASN A 164 -20.07 3.36 30.39
CA ASN A 164 -20.74 2.50 31.36
C ASN A 164 -19.70 1.60 32.07
N GLU A 165 -20.10 0.87 33.11
CA GLU A 165 -19.20 0.00 33.88
C GLU A 165 -18.58 -1.12 33.02
N MET A 166 -19.34 -1.66 32.07
CA MET A 166 -18.89 -2.74 31.19
C MET A 166 -17.72 -2.32 30.29
N ALA A 167 -17.65 -1.04 29.93
CA ALA A 167 -16.58 -0.50 29.09
C ALA A 167 -15.18 -0.79 29.66
N PHE A 168 -15.04 -0.79 30.98
CA PHE A 168 -13.77 -0.99 31.69
C PHE A 168 -13.72 -2.30 32.48
N ALA A 169 -14.76 -3.13 32.38
CA ALA A 169 -14.75 -4.46 32.96
C ALA A 169 -13.64 -5.30 32.32
N VAL A 170 -13.00 -6.15 33.13
CA VAL A 170 -12.01 -7.13 32.68
C VAL A 170 -12.60 -8.52 32.90
N HIS A 171 -12.46 -9.40 31.91
CA HIS A 171 -12.95 -10.76 32.04
C HIS A 171 -12.20 -11.50 33.17
N PRO A 172 -12.88 -12.16 34.13
CA PRO A 172 -12.22 -12.78 35.29
C PRO A 172 -11.15 -13.83 34.93
N GLU A 173 -11.40 -14.62 33.89
CA GLU A 173 -10.42 -15.61 33.40
C GLU A 173 -9.17 -14.95 32.83
N VAL A 174 -9.32 -13.82 32.11
CA VAL A 174 -8.18 -13.07 31.56
C VAL A 174 -7.38 -12.46 32.70
N ALA A 175 -8.02 -11.88 33.71
CA ALA A 175 -7.34 -11.35 34.89
C ALA A 175 -6.60 -12.44 35.69
N THR A 176 -7.16 -13.65 35.75
CA THR A 176 -6.53 -14.79 36.41
C THR A 176 -5.32 -15.30 35.61
N LEU A 177 -5.49 -15.42 34.30
CA LEU A 177 -4.42 -15.80 33.38
C LEU A 177 -3.27 -14.79 33.44
N ASP A 178 -3.56 -13.48 33.37
CA ASP A 178 -2.57 -12.41 33.43
C ASP A 178 -1.71 -12.50 34.71
N ARG A 179 -2.34 -12.70 35.88
CA ARG A 179 -1.59 -12.96 37.13
C ARG A 179 -0.71 -14.19 37.04
N SER A 180 -1.19 -15.29 36.45
CA SER A 180 -0.37 -16.50 36.31
C SER A 180 0.82 -16.27 35.38
N LEU A 181 0.66 -15.46 34.32
CA LEU A 181 1.73 -15.09 33.40
C LEU A 181 2.77 -14.20 34.08
N LEU A 182 2.34 -13.22 34.88
CA LEU A 182 3.24 -12.36 35.67
C LEU A 182 4.07 -13.19 36.67
N LEU A 183 3.43 -14.07 37.43
CA LEU A 183 4.13 -14.95 38.39
C LEU A 183 5.13 -15.88 37.69
N ASN A 184 4.74 -16.43 36.53
CA ASN A 184 5.65 -17.26 35.74
C ASN A 184 6.82 -16.43 35.19
N SER A 185 6.58 -15.20 34.74
CA SER A 185 7.62 -14.29 34.26
C SER A 185 8.63 -14.00 35.37
N GLU A 186 8.18 -13.64 36.57
CA GLU A 186 9.05 -13.40 37.73
C GLU A 186 9.86 -14.64 38.12
N LYS A 187 9.22 -15.81 38.15
CA LYS A 187 9.90 -17.08 38.41
C LYS A 187 11.04 -17.33 37.41
N TRP A 188 10.76 -17.20 36.12
CA TRP A 188 11.75 -17.44 35.08
C TRP A 188 12.85 -16.38 35.08
N GLU A 189 12.53 -15.12 35.37
CA GLU A 189 13.54 -14.07 35.54
C GLU A 189 14.55 -14.43 36.65
N GLN A 190 14.05 -14.87 37.81
CA GLN A 190 14.91 -15.31 38.92
C GLN A 190 15.74 -16.56 38.59
N GLU A 191 15.17 -17.50 37.85
CA GLU A 191 15.88 -18.73 37.45
C GLU A 191 16.97 -18.42 36.41
N ILE A 192 16.66 -17.60 35.40
CA ILE A 192 17.61 -17.19 34.36
C ILE A 192 18.73 -16.34 34.97
N ALA A 193 18.44 -15.49 35.95
CA ALA A 193 19.45 -14.67 36.63
C ALA A 193 20.53 -15.50 37.35
N GLN A 194 20.26 -16.77 37.66
CA GLN A 194 21.21 -17.69 38.29
C GLN A 194 22.09 -18.44 37.28
N PHE A 195 21.82 -18.32 35.98
CA PHE A 195 22.59 -19.04 34.97
C PHE A 195 23.91 -18.33 34.70
N ASP A 196 24.97 -19.12 34.59
CA ASP A 196 26.25 -18.60 34.10
C ASP A 196 26.20 -18.35 32.58
N ASN A 197 27.17 -17.56 32.11
CA ASN A 197 27.25 -17.20 30.69
C ASN A 197 27.43 -18.41 29.77
N ASP A 198 28.05 -19.49 30.25
CA ASP A 198 28.30 -20.68 29.43
C ASP A 198 27.04 -21.53 29.27
N LYS A 199 26.24 -21.69 30.34
CA LYS A 199 24.92 -22.32 30.27
C LYS A 199 23.97 -21.54 29.38
N LEU A 200 23.96 -20.21 29.46
CA LEU A 200 23.15 -19.36 28.56
C LEU A 200 23.57 -19.55 27.09
N ARG A 201 24.88 -19.59 26.81
CA ARG A 201 25.39 -19.87 25.45
C ARG A 201 24.94 -21.22 24.92
N ILE A 202 24.97 -22.26 25.75
CA ILE A 202 24.50 -23.59 25.37
C ILE A 202 23.00 -23.54 25.06
N MET A 203 22.19 -22.96 25.94
CA MET A 203 20.74 -22.83 25.74
C MET A 203 20.38 -22.05 24.47
N HIS A 204 21.09 -20.96 24.17
CA HIS A 204 20.89 -20.21 22.93
C HIS A 204 21.21 -21.05 21.69
N LYS A 205 22.31 -21.82 21.72
CA LYS A 205 22.67 -22.72 20.60
C LYS A 205 21.62 -23.80 20.40
N ASP A 206 21.18 -24.44 21.48
CA ASP A 206 20.16 -25.49 21.42
C ASP A 206 18.83 -24.96 20.89
N PHE A 207 18.43 -23.74 21.29
CA PHE A 207 17.25 -23.08 20.77
C PHE A 207 17.35 -22.86 19.25
N ILE A 208 18.47 -22.32 18.76
CA ILE A 208 18.70 -22.09 17.33
C ILE A 208 18.57 -23.40 16.56
N LEU A 209 19.25 -24.46 16.99
CA LEU A 209 19.23 -25.76 16.33
C LEU A 209 17.84 -26.40 16.34
N LYS A 210 17.11 -26.32 17.47
CA LYS A 210 15.77 -26.88 17.61
C LYS A 210 14.76 -26.27 16.64
N PHE A 211 14.88 -24.99 16.34
CA PHE A 211 14.01 -24.29 15.39
C PHE A 211 14.56 -24.30 13.95
N GLY A 212 15.51 -25.20 13.65
CA GLY A 212 16.05 -25.39 12.30
C GLY A 212 17.03 -24.31 11.85
N GLY A 213 17.52 -23.48 12.77
CA GLY A 213 18.61 -22.56 12.53
C GLY A 213 19.98 -23.25 12.58
N THR A 214 21.02 -22.55 12.13
CA THR A 214 22.41 -23.04 12.14
C THR A 214 23.27 -22.21 13.08
N THR A 215 24.20 -22.87 13.77
CA THR A 215 25.25 -22.23 14.58
C THR A 215 26.61 -22.26 13.89
N ASP A 216 26.70 -22.81 12.67
CA ASP A 216 27.94 -22.86 11.90
C ASP A 216 28.26 -21.47 11.32
N GLU A 217 29.37 -20.88 11.74
CA GLU A 217 29.80 -19.55 11.32
C GLU A 217 29.97 -19.42 9.79
N LYS A 218 30.39 -20.49 9.10
CA LYS A 218 30.55 -20.49 7.64
C LYS A 218 29.20 -20.49 6.94
N GLU A 219 28.24 -21.24 7.46
CA GLU A 219 26.88 -21.28 6.92
C GLU A 219 26.15 -19.96 7.19
N ILE A 220 26.32 -19.36 8.38
CA ILE A 220 25.81 -18.03 8.71
C ILE A 220 26.41 -16.98 7.78
N ALA A 221 27.73 -17.00 7.54
CA ALA A 221 28.39 -16.07 6.63
C ALA A 221 27.90 -16.24 5.18
N LYS A 222 27.70 -17.48 4.74
CA LYS A 222 27.13 -17.80 3.43
C LYS A 222 25.69 -17.28 3.30
N ASN A 223 24.85 -17.49 4.31
CA ASN A 223 23.47 -17.03 4.33
C ASN A 223 23.38 -15.50 4.33
N LYS A 224 24.22 -14.81 5.11
CA LYS A 224 24.32 -13.34 5.09
C LYS A 224 24.76 -12.79 3.73
N ASN A 225 25.71 -13.45 3.07
CA ASN A 225 26.13 -13.05 1.73
C ASN A 225 25.03 -13.28 0.69
N LYS A 226 24.32 -14.41 0.78
CA LYS A 226 23.16 -14.71 -0.07
C LYS A 226 22.00 -13.73 0.14
N GLU A 227 21.73 -13.33 1.39
CA GLU A 227 20.76 -12.27 1.69
C GLU A 227 21.20 -10.91 1.16
N LYS A 228 22.49 -10.57 1.26
CA LYS A 228 23.03 -9.34 0.65
C LYS A 228 22.91 -9.35 -0.86
N GLU A 229 23.19 -10.47 -1.53
CA GLU A 229 22.99 -10.64 -2.97
C GLU A 229 21.50 -10.51 -3.34
N ASN A 230 20.60 -11.20 -2.64
CA ASN A 230 19.15 -11.07 -2.84
C ASN A 230 18.61 -9.66 -2.52
N SER A 231 19.24 -8.92 -1.59
CA SER A 231 18.87 -7.53 -1.27
C SER A 231 19.39 -6.52 -2.30
N LYS A 232 20.56 -6.78 -2.91
CA LYS A 232 21.02 -6.05 -4.11
C LYS A 232 20.08 -6.30 -5.28
N ASP A 233 19.41 -7.44 -5.32
CA ASP A 233 18.34 -7.68 -6.29
C ASP A 233 17.02 -6.94 -6.00
N ARG A 234 16.83 -6.39 -4.79
CA ARG A 234 15.75 -5.45 -4.43
C ARG A 234 16.07 -3.98 -4.78
N VAL A 235 17.14 -3.73 -5.52
CA VAL A 235 17.34 -2.45 -6.21
C VAL A 235 16.16 -2.27 -7.16
N SER A 236 15.49 -1.11 -7.11
CA SER A 236 14.32 -0.82 -7.93
C SER A 236 14.63 -1.16 -9.39
N THR A 237 13.70 -1.78 -10.12
CA THR A 237 13.89 -2.11 -11.55
C THR A 237 14.40 -0.90 -12.36
N HIS A 238 14.07 0.32 -11.91
CA HIS A 238 14.56 1.59 -12.44
C HIS A 238 16.04 1.86 -12.10
N GLU A 239 16.48 1.64 -10.87
CA GLU A 239 17.88 1.78 -10.45
C GLU A 239 18.80 0.78 -11.16
N LYS A 240 18.34 -0.46 -11.40
CA LYS A 240 19.07 -1.40 -12.25
C LYS A 240 19.20 -0.88 -13.69
N THR A 241 18.19 -0.21 -14.25
CA THR A 241 18.32 0.45 -15.57
C THR A 241 19.38 1.55 -15.53
N LYS A 242 19.38 2.36 -14.46
CA LYS A 242 20.30 3.47 -14.28
C LYS A 242 21.77 3.03 -14.24
N GLU A 243 22.07 1.91 -13.57
CA GLU A 243 23.44 1.38 -13.54
C GLU A 243 23.96 1.08 -14.95
N PHE A 244 23.16 0.41 -15.79
CA PHE A 244 23.56 0.10 -17.16
C PHE A 244 23.68 1.37 -18.03
N VAL A 245 22.83 2.37 -17.82
CA VAL A 245 22.94 3.68 -18.47
C VAL A 245 24.24 4.39 -18.09
N ASN A 246 24.61 4.36 -16.81
CA ASN A 246 25.85 4.95 -16.31
C ASN A 246 27.10 4.23 -16.81
N LEU A 247 27.01 2.92 -17.07
CA LEU A 247 28.05 2.15 -17.78
C LEU A 247 28.15 2.50 -19.26
N GLY A 248 27.22 3.31 -19.79
CA GLY A 248 27.27 3.86 -21.14
C GLY A 248 26.85 2.89 -22.24
N LEU A 249 26.10 1.84 -21.89
CA LEU A 249 25.57 0.81 -22.80
C LEU A 249 24.41 1.34 -23.67
N SER A 250 24.24 0.77 -24.84
CA SER A 250 23.12 1.07 -25.77
C SER A 250 21.80 0.43 -25.30
N LEU A 251 20.66 0.95 -25.77
CA LEU A 251 19.33 0.40 -25.40
C LEU A 251 19.20 -1.10 -25.68
N ALA A 252 19.82 -1.58 -26.77
CA ALA A 252 19.82 -3.00 -27.13
C ALA A 252 20.65 -3.86 -26.16
N GLU A 253 21.80 -3.36 -25.72
CA GLU A 253 22.66 -4.05 -24.74
C GLU A 253 22.02 -4.05 -23.35
N ILE A 254 21.34 -2.96 -22.97
CA ILE A 254 20.55 -2.90 -21.73
C ILE A 254 19.38 -3.87 -21.79
N ALA A 255 18.64 -3.90 -22.89
CA ALA A 255 17.51 -4.81 -23.09
C ALA A 255 17.96 -6.28 -23.01
N SER A 256 19.05 -6.64 -23.70
CA SER A 256 19.62 -7.98 -23.69
C SER A 256 20.19 -8.36 -22.32
N GLY A 257 20.93 -7.45 -21.67
CA GLY A 257 21.54 -7.71 -20.37
C GLY A 257 20.54 -7.80 -19.22
N ARG A 258 19.30 -7.35 -19.44
CA ARG A 258 18.21 -7.40 -18.46
C ARG A 258 17.07 -8.35 -18.83
N GLU A 259 17.16 -9.03 -19.97
CA GLU A 259 16.11 -9.89 -20.50
C GLU A 259 14.75 -9.14 -20.65
N MET A 260 14.80 -7.89 -21.10
CA MET A 260 13.62 -7.02 -21.26
C MET A 260 13.46 -6.54 -22.71
N THR A 261 12.29 -6.01 -23.06
CA THR A 261 12.08 -5.33 -24.35
C THR A 261 12.61 -3.89 -24.31
N ILE A 262 13.02 -3.37 -25.47
CA ILE A 262 13.50 -1.98 -25.62
C ILE A 262 12.44 -0.98 -25.13
N GLY A 263 11.16 -1.16 -25.50
CA GLY A 263 10.06 -0.32 -25.01
C GLY A 263 9.92 -0.29 -23.48
N THR A 264 10.25 -1.39 -22.78
CA THR A 264 10.23 -1.40 -21.30
C THR A 264 11.41 -0.63 -20.71
N ILE A 265 12.58 -0.70 -21.34
CA ILE A 265 13.73 0.14 -20.97
C ILE A 265 13.41 1.62 -21.16
N ILE A 266 12.79 2.01 -22.28
CA ILE A 266 12.37 3.39 -22.54
C ILE A 266 11.35 3.87 -21.48
N SER A 267 10.39 3.02 -21.10
CA SER A 267 9.45 3.31 -20.01
C SER A 267 10.15 3.55 -18.66
N HIS A 268 11.22 2.82 -18.36
CA HIS A 268 12.01 3.07 -17.15
C HIS A 268 12.76 4.40 -17.20
N LEU A 269 13.28 4.77 -18.38
CA LEU A 269 13.96 6.06 -18.58
C LEU A 269 13.00 7.24 -18.39
N GLU A 270 11.76 7.13 -18.87
CA GLU A 270 10.69 8.12 -18.62
C GLU A 270 10.48 8.30 -17.12
N LYS A 271 10.35 7.18 -16.39
CA LYS A 271 10.11 7.23 -14.95
C LYS A 271 11.29 7.81 -14.16
N LEU A 272 12.52 7.50 -14.56
CA LEU A 272 13.73 8.05 -13.94
C LEU A 272 13.85 9.56 -14.17
N LYS A 273 13.45 10.05 -15.35
CA LYS A 273 13.42 11.49 -15.67
C LYS A 273 12.34 12.23 -14.86
N GLU A 274 11.14 11.66 -14.71
CA GLU A 274 10.08 12.21 -13.85
C GLU A 274 10.51 12.35 -12.39
N LEU A 275 11.31 11.39 -11.90
CA LEU A 275 11.83 11.37 -10.53
C LEU A 275 13.02 12.33 -10.32
N GLY A 276 13.45 13.07 -11.35
CA GLY A 276 14.54 14.05 -11.26
C GLY A 276 15.92 13.43 -11.07
N VAL A 277 16.13 12.20 -11.51
CA VAL A 277 17.41 11.50 -11.34
C VAL A 277 18.42 11.96 -12.38
N GLU A 278 19.57 12.45 -11.94
CA GLU A 278 20.66 12.90 -12.81
C GLU A 278 21.28 11.72 -13.58
N MET A 279 21.15 11.73 -14.91
CA MET A 279 21.65 10.71 -15.84
C MET A 279 22.01 11.35 -17.19
N ASN A 280 22.96 10.77 -17.91
CA ASN A 280 23.34 11.23 -19.25
C ASN A 280 22.46 10.56 -20.32
N PHE A 281 21.51 11.31 -20.87
CA PHE A 281 20.61 10.85 -21.93
C PHE A 281 21.13 11.09 -23.35
N GLU A 282 22.22 11.85 -23.53
CA GLU A 282 22.68 12.29 -24.86
C GLU A 282 22.95 11.14 -25.84
N LYS A 283 23.39 9.98 -25.32
CA LYS A 283 23.64 8.79 -26.15
C LYS A 283 22.37 8.17 -26.74
N PHE A 284 21.20 8.44 -26.17
CA PHE A 284 19.91 7.89 -26.62
C PHE A 284 19.10 8.90 -27.43
N LYS A 285 19.66 10.08 -27.67
CA LYS A 285 18.99 11.15 -28.40
C LYS A 285 18.81 10.74 -29.86
N PRO A 286 17.58 10.76 -30.40
CA PRO A 286 17.35 10.56 -31.82
C PRO A 286 18.07 11.62 -32.65
N ASN A 287 18.33 11.32 -33.93
CA ASN A 287 18.94 12.28 -34.85
C ASN A 287 18.10 13.57 -34.94
N GLU A 288 18.75 14.73 -35.11
CA GLU A 288 18.07 16.04 -35.08
C GLU A 288 16.91 16.17 -36.09
N SER A 289 17.06 15.54 -37.26
CA SER A 289 16.00 15.51 -38.28
C SER A 289 14.74 14.77 -37.80
N ASP A 290 14.92 13.62 -37.14
CA ASP A 290 13.81 12.79 -36.65
C ASP A 290 13.16 13.42 -35.42
N LEU A 291 13.98 13.98 -34.52
CA LEU A 291 13.49 14.71 -33.35
C LEU A 291 12.64 15.92 -33.77
N ARG A 292 13.05 16.66 -34.81
CA ARG A 292 12.27 17.80 -35.33
C ARG A 292 10.92 17.35 -35.88
N LYS A 293 10.89 16.31 -36.72
CA LYS A 293 9.64 15.77 -37.29
C LYS A 293 8.68 15.29 -36.20
N ILE A 294 9.18 14.56 -35.21
CA ILE A 294 8.37 14.05 -34.10
C ILE A 294 7.88 15.20 -33.21
N LYS A 295 8.72 16.23 -32.96
CA LYS A 295 8.33 17.43 -32.21
C LYS A 295 7.20 18.21 -32.89
N GLU A 296 7.29 18.41 -34.19
CA GLU A 296 6.24 19.05 -34.99
C GLU A 296 4.94 18.25 -34.93
N ALA A 297 5.04 16.91 -34.96
CA ALA A 297 3.88 16.04 -34.84
C ALA A 297 3.22 16.10 -33.46
N PHE A 298 3.99 16.14 -32.36
CA PHE A 298 3.46 16.36 -31.01
C PHE A 298 2.78 17.74 -30.89
N ALA A 299 3.39 18.79 -31.45
CA ALA A 299 2.84 20.14 -31.42
C ALA A 299 1.51 20.24 -32.20
N ALA A 300 1.40 19.54 -33.33
CA ALA A 300 0.18 19.50 -34.13
C ALA A 300 -0.97 18.72 -33.46
N THR A 301 -0.66 17.70 -32.63
CA THR A 301 -1.69 16.91 -31.94
C THR A 301 -2.20 17.52 -30.63
N GLY A 302 -1.44 18.43 -30.00
CA GLY A 302 -1.85 19.11 -28.77
C GLY A 302 -1.99 18.21 -27.53
N ASP A 303 -1.59 16.93 -27.61
CA ASP A 303 -1.61 15.94 -26.53
C ASP A 303 -0.26 15.20 -26.50
N THR A 304 0.06 14.58 -25.38
CA THR A 304 1.29 13.81 -25.11
C THR A 304 1.15 12.32 -25.48
N LYS A 305 -0.02 11.89 -25.95
CA LYS A 305 -0.30 10.49 -26.33
C LYS A 305 0.45 10.08 -27.60
N LEU A 306 0.93 8.84 -27.62
CA LEU A 306 1.74 8.30 -28.74
C LEU A 306 0.90 7.94 -29.98
N SER A 307 -0.33 7.43 -29.80
CA SER A 307 -1.16 6.93 -30.91
C SER A 307 -1.65 8.02 -31.89
N PRO A 308 -1.98 9.26 -31.46
CA PRO A 308 -2.26 10.36 -32.38
C PRO A 308 -1.03 10.76 -33.21
N VAL A 309 0.13 10.85 -32.57
CA VAL A 309 1.40 11.22 -33.21
C VAL A 309 1.85 10.15 -34.22
N HIS A 310 1.76 8.88 -33.86
CA HIS A 310 2.08 7.77 -34.76
C HIS A 310 1.15 7.75 -36.01
N ARG A 311 -0.12 8.12 -35.84
CA ARG A 311 -1.06 8.26 -36.96
C ARG A 311 -0.69 9.43 -37.88
N LEU A 312 -0.27 10.56 -37.31
CA LEU A 312 0.13 11.73 -38.08
C LEU A 312 1.44 11.50 -38.86
N LEU A 313 2.36 10.71 -38.29
CA LEU A 313 3.62 10.31 -38.90
C LEU A 313 3.47 9.11 -39.86
N CYS A 314 2.25 8.66 -40.14
CA CYS A 314 1.95 7.60 -41.11
C CYS A 314 2.73 6.28 -40.89
N GLY A 315 3.15 5.99 -39.66
CA GLY A 315 3.96 4.80 -39.35
C GLY A 315 5.43 4.85 -39.82
N GLU A 316 5.95 6.03 -40.17
CA GLU A 316 7.38 6.25 -40.48
C GLU A 316 8.30 5.92 -39.28
N TYR A 317 7.76 6.09 -38.06
CA TYR A 317 8.46 5.84 -36.80
C TYR A 317 7.68 4.85 -35.93
N SER A 318 8.39 3.94 -35.27
CA SER A 318 7.75 2.99 -34.34
C SER A 318 7.24 3.72 -33.09
N TYR A 319 6.35 3.07 -32.34
CA TYR A 319 5.89 3.59 -31.04
C TYR A 319 7.05 3.81 -30.05
N ASP A 320 8.09 2.98 -30.12
CA ASP A 320 9.27 3.10 -29.27
C ASP A 320 10.14 4.30 -29.69
N ASP A 321 10.26 4.59 -31.00
CA ASP A 321 10.99 5.77 -31.50
C ASP A 321 10.31 7.07 -31.07
N ILE A 322 8.98 7.13 -31.17
CA ILE A 322 8.18 8.30 -30.76
C ILE A 322 8.27 8.50 -29.24
N ARG A 323 8.23 7.39 -28.48
CA ARG A 323 8.37 7.42 -27.01
C ARG A 323 9.77 7.84 -26.57
N LEU A 324 10.82 7.38 -27.26
CA LEU A 324 12.19 7.79 -27.02
C LEU A 324 12.39 9.28 -27.34
N ALA A 325 11.86 9.77 -28.46
CA ALA A 325 11.93 11.18 -28.82
C ALA A 325 11.24 12.08 -27.78
N ARG A 326 10.11 11.64 -27.22
CA ARG A 326 9.39 12.35 -26.14
C ARG A 326 10.24 12.59 -24.89
N LEU A 327 11.25 11.76 -24.62
CA LEU A 327 12.21 12.01 -23.54
C LEU A 327 13.05 13.28 -23.75
N PHE A 328 13.09 13.85 -24.95
CA PHE A 328 13.92 15.01 -25.29
C PHE A 328 13.11 16.24 -25.70
N LEU A 329 11.77 16.18 -25.60
CA LEU A 329 10.86 17.29 -25.85
C LEU A 329 10.53 18.03 -24.54
#